data_AF-A0A9Q2RW29-F1
#
_entry.id   AF-A0A9Q2RW29-F1
#
_cell.length_a   1.000
_cell.length_b   1.000
_cell.length_c   1.000
_cell.angle_alpha   90.00
_cell.angle_beta   90.00
_cell.angle_gamma   90.00
#
_symmetry.space_group_name_H-M   'P 1'
#
loop_
_entity.id
_entity.type
_entity.pdbx_description
1 polymer ?
#
loop_
_entity_poly.entity_id
_entity_poly.type
_entity_poly.pdbx_seq_one_letter_code
_entity_poly.pdbx_strand_id
1 'polypeptide(L)'
;MTDTNTSDGLDVNSVPILLRRKIEAMILKHVLEVITDRTDRAEAEAVIGETCSRSAIEQGKQLADALGHTPDLTDFAAIQPNWTREDALRIDTLNATEEALDFNVTRCRYSEMYKEMGLGDIGHLLSCNRDGDFCIGYNPDMELTRTQTIMKGASHCDFRYRMKNKDA
;
A
#
# COMPACT_ATOMS: atom_id res chain seq x y z
N MET A 1 7.38 18.10 -38.55
CA MET A 1 7.38 16.77 -37.92
C MET A 1 7.71 16.97 -36.46
N THR A 2 6.68 17.09 -35.64
CA THR A 2 6.81 17.07 -34.18
C THR A 2 5.78 16.06 -33.74
N ASP A 3 6.20 14.80 -33.70
CA ASP A 3 5.42 13.73 -33.08
C ASP A 3 5.41 13.99 -31.58
N THR A 4 4.43 14.77 -31.13
CA THR A 4 4.00 14.76 -29.73
C THR A 4 3.33 13.42 -29.52
N ASN A 5 4.13 12.42 -29.14
CA ASN A 5 3.64 11.16 -28.62
C ASN A 5 3.02 11.43 -27.24
N THR A 6 1.85 12.04 -27.22
CA THR A 6 0.95 12.03 -26.07
C THR A 6 0.53 10.59 -25.90
N SER A 7 1.19 9.91 -24.96
CA SER A 7 0.73 8.64 -24.41
C SER A 7 -0.72 8.81 -23.95
N ASP A 8 -1.66 8.43 -24.81
CA ASP A 8 -3.10 8.33 -24.56
C ASP A 8 -3.44 7.14 -23.63
N GLY A 9 -2.46 6.72 -22.82
CA GLY A 9 -2.57 5.65 -21.85
C GLY A 9 -3.21 6.16 -20.57
N LEU A 10 -4.23 5.45 -20.09
CA LEU A 10 -4.84 5.68 -18.79
C LEU A 10 -3.76 5.69 -17.70
N ASP A 11 -3.69 6.77 -16.91
CA ASP A 11 -2.83 6.83 -15.72
C ASP A 11 -3.28 5.76 -14.71
N VAL A 12 -2.39 4.82 -14.39
CA VAL A 12 -2.67 3.75 -13.43
C VAL A 12 -3.06 4.28 -12.03
N ASN A 13 -2.66 5.51 -11.69
CA ASN A 13 -3.00 6.15 -10.42
C ASN A 13 -4.42 6.73 -10.41
N SER A 14 -5.05 6.88 -11.58
CA SER A 14 -6.47 7.26 -11.69
C SER A 14 -7.42 6.09 -11.43
N VAL A 15 -6.93 4.85 -11.50
CA VAL A 15 -7.72 3.66 -11.17
C VAL A 15 -8.00 3.63 -9.66
N PRO A 16 -9.26 3.47 -9.21
CA PRO A 16 -9.58 3.31 -7.80
C PRO A 16 -8.75 2.18 -7.18
N ILE A 17 -8.11 2.48 -6.05
CA ILE A 17 -7.10 1.62 -5.45
C ILE A 17 -7.63 0.22 -5.13
N LEU A 18 -8.91 0.11 -4.72
CA LEU A 18 -9.55 -1.15 -4.42
C LEU A 18 -9.71 -2.00 -5.68
N LEU A 19 -10.10 -1.40 -6.81
CA LEU A 19 -10.17 -2.08 -8.09
C LEU A 19 -8.78 -2.54 -8.56
N ARG A 20 -7.76 -1.67 -8.44
CA ARG A 20 -6.37 -2.03 -8.76
C ARG A 20 -5.90 -3.23 -7.96
N ARG A 21 -6.09 -3.22 -6.62
CA ARG A 21 -5.75 -4.34 -5.74
C ARG A 21 -6.54 -5.62 -6.06
N LYS A 22 -7.80 -5.50 -6.49
CA LYS A 22 -8.62 -6.64 -6.93
C LYS A 22 -8.01 -7.32 -8.15
N ILE A 23 -7.68 -6.52 -9.18
CA ILE A 23 -7.09 -7.01 -10.43
C ILE A 23 -5.76 -7.72 -10.16
N GLU A 24 -4.88 -7.10 -9.36
CA GLU A 24 -3.60 -7.69 -8.96
C GLU A 24 -3.81 -9.02 -8.20
N ALA A 25 -4.75 -9.07 -7.26
CA ALA A 25 -5.03 -10.29 -6.50
C ALA A 25 -5.61 -11.44 -7.35
N MET A 26 -6.38 -11.14 -8.40
CA MET A 26 -6.90 -12.16 -9.31
C MET A 26 -5.78 -12.96 -9.97
N ILE A 27 -4.71 -12.29 -10.40
CA ILE A 27 -3.57 -12.99 -11.01
C ILE A 27 -2.63 -13.59 -9.95
N LEU A 28 -2.38 -12.87 -8.85
CA LEU A 28 -1.49 -13.34 -7.78
C LEU A 28 -2.03 -14.61 -7.09
N LYS A 29 -3.34 -14.82 -7.07
CA LYS A 29 -3.95 -16.09 -6.63
C LYS A 29 -3.42 -17.28 -7.43
N HIS A 30 -3.41 -17.18 -8.76
CA HIS A 30 -2.92 -18.27 -9.60
C HIS A 30 -1.40 -18.45 -9.49
N VAL A 31 -0.65 -17.35 -9.30
CA VAL A 31 0.79 -17.44 -9.02
C VAL A 31 1.04 -18.20 -7.72
N LEU A 32 0.27 -17.91 -6.66
CA LEU A 32 0.34 -18.65 -5.39
C LEU A 32 0.08 -20.14 -5.61
N GLU A 33 -1.00 -20.50 -6.31
CA GLU A 33 -1.37 -21.89 -6.60
C GLU A 33 -0.26 -22.61 -7.39
N VAL A 34 0.21 -22.00 -8.47
CA VAL A 34 1.24 -22.60 -9.34
C VAL A 34 2.57 -22.80 -8.62
N ILE A 35 3.00 -21.85 -7.78
CA ILE A 35 4.24 -22.02 -7.01
C ILE A 35 4.03 -23.08 -5.92
N THR A 36 2.88 -23.06 -5.24
CA THR A 36 2.56 -24.06 -4.21
C THR A 36 2.60 -25.48 -4.76
N ASP A 37 2.06 -25.71 -5.97
CA ASP A 37 2.07 -27.02 -6.62
C ASP A 37 3.47 -27.47 -7.06
N ARG A 38 4.37 -26.52 -7.33
CA ARG A 38 5.75 -26.80 -7.80
C ARG A 38 6.73 -26.97 -6.67
N THR A 39 6.56 -26.23 -5.58
CA THR A 39 7.45 -26.21 -4.43
C THR A 39 6.64 -26.46 -3.17
N ASP A 40 6.27 -25.39 -2.46
CA ASP A 40 5.39 -25.40 -1.32
C ASP A 40 4.76 -24.01 -1.13
N ARG A 41 3.84 -23.94 -0.18
CA ARG A 41 3.10 -22.73 0.12
C ARG A 41 3.98 -21.64 0.75
N ALA A 42 5.00 -22.00 1.50
CA ALA A 42 5.86 -21.03 2.18
C ALA A 42 6.67 -20.23 1.15
N GLU A 43 7.23 -20.91 0.15
CA GLU A 43 7.91 -20.27 -0.96
C GLU A 43 6.94 -19.40 -1.79
N ALA A 44 5.73 -19.89 -2.06
CA ALA A 44 4.73 -19.12 -2.77
C ALA A 44 4.38 -17.81 -2.04
N GLU A 45 4.13 -17.87 -0.73
CA GLU A 45 3.85 -16.69 0.10
C GLU A 45 5.06 -15.73 0.17
N ALA A 46 6.29 -16.24 0.25
CA ALA A 46 7.50 -15.43 0.23
C ALA A 46 7.64 -14.65 -1.09
N VAL A 47 7.44 -15.32 -2.23
CA VAL A 47 7.49 -14.67 -3.55
C VAL A 47 6.40 -13.62 -3.70
N ILE A 48 5.17 -13.89 -3.26
CA ILE A 48 4.07 -12.92 -3.29
C ILE A 48 4.38 -11.71 -2.41
N GLY A 49 4.87 -11.93 -1.19
CA GLY A 49 5.24 -10.87 -0.26
C GLY A 49 6.31 -9.95 -0.84
N GLU A 50 7.41 -10.51 -1.34
CA GLU A 50 8.50 -9.78 -1.97
C GLU A 50 8.04 -9.00 -3.22
N THR A 51 7.20 -9.63 -4.06
CA THR A 51 6.66 -8.99 -5.27
C THR A 51 5.81 -7.76 -4.92
N CYS A 52 4.94 -7.88 -3.91
CA CYS A 52 4.11 -6.77 -3.45
C CYS A 52 4.94 -5.66 -2.79
N SER A 53 5.99 -6.03 -2.04
CA SER A 53 6.94 -5.10 -1.41
C SER A 53 7.64 -4.23 -2.46
N ARG A 54 8.28 -4.85 -3.46
CA ARG A 54 8.94 -4.14 -4.57
C ARG A 54 7.98 -3.21 -5.32
N SER A 55 6.77 -3.69 -5.58
CA SER A 55 5.73 -2.89 -6.23
C SER A 55 5.31 -1.68 -5.39
N ALA A 56 5.28 -1.79 -4.07
CA ALA A 56 4.95 -0.68 -3.17
C ALA A 56 6.07 0.36 -3.11
N ILE A 57 7.33 -0.06 -3.01
CA ILE A 57 8.50 0.83 -3.05
C ILE A 57 8.51 1.63 -4.35
N GLU A 58 8.34 0.95 -5.49
CA GLU A 58 8.30 1.62 -6.79
C GLU A 58 7.14 2.61 -6.90
N GLN A 59 5.96 2.27 -6.37
CA GLN A 59 4.82 3.19 -6.33
C GLN A 59 5.11 4.43 -5.46
N GLY A 60 5.75 4.24 -4.30
CA GLY A 60 6.17 5.33 -3.43
C GLY A 60 7.12 6.28 -4.16
N LYS A 61 8.14 5.73 -4.83
CA LYS A 61 9.10 6.51 -5.61
C LYS A 61 8.43 7.32 -6.72
N GLN A 62 7.52 6.72 -7.48
CA GLN A 62 6.80 7.41 -8.56
C GLN A 62 6.00 8.61 -8.06
N LEU A 63 5.34 8.48 -6.91
CA LEU A 63 4.59 9.59 -6.31
C LEU A 63 5.49 10.66 -5.70
N ALA A 64 6.65 10.29 -5.16
CA ALA A 64 7.66 11.24 -4.69
C ALA A 64 8.26 12.05 -5.84
N ASP A 65 8.65 11.38 -6.93
CA ASP A 65 9.25 12.02 -8.12
C ASP A 65 8.29 13.05 -8.75
N ALA A 66 6.97 12.84 -8.63
CA ALA A 66 5.95 13.76 -9.15
C ALA A 66 5.83 15.08 -8.35
N LEU A 67 6.31 15.14 -7.10
CA LEU A 67 6.22 16.34 -6.26
C LEU A 67 7.30 17.39 -6.60
N GLY A 68 8.42 16.97 -7.19
CA GLY A 68 9.54 17.86 -7.51
C GLY A 68 10.37 18.31 -6.30
N HIS A 69 10.11 17.75 -5.11
CA HIS A 69 10.91 17.89 -3.89
C HIS A 69 10.85 16.60 -3.06
N THR A 70 11.69 16.47 -2.05
CA THR A 70 11.58 15.38 -1.08
C THR A 70 10.27 15.52 -0.31
N PRO A 71 9.39 14.49 -0.30
CA PRO A 71 8.09 14.58 0.38
C PRO A 71 8.24 14.55 1.90
N ASP A 72 7.36 15.20 2.65
CA ASP A 72 7.27 15.07 4.11
C ASP A 72 5.94 14.41 4.57
N LEU A 73 5.65 14.43 5.88
CA LEU A 73 4.38 13.90 6.40
C LEU A 73 3.15 14.73 5.98
N THR A 74 3.31 16.02 5.69
CA THR A 74 2.24 16.87 5.14
C THR A 74 1.90 16.43 3.72
N ASP A 75 2.91 16.19 2.88
CA ASP A 75 2.71 15.65 1.53
C ASP A 75 2.07 14.26 1.55
N PHE A 76 2.55 13.40 2.46
CA PHE A 76 1.98 12.06 2.63
C PHE A 76 0.51 12.13 3.09
N ALA A 77 0.18 13.04 4.00
CA ALA A 77 -1.20 13.28 4.41
C ALA A 77 -2.07 13.78 3.24
N ALA A 78 -1.53 14.62 2.37
CA ALA A 78 -2.25 15.16 1.21
C ALA A 78 -2.64 14.08 0.19
N ILE A 79 -1.86 12.98 0.10
CA ILE A 79 -2.16 11.85 -0.79
C ILE A 79 -2.99 10.73 -0.15
N GLN A 80 -3.36 10.84 1.15
CA GLN A 80 -4.29 9.90 1.81
C GLN A 80 -5.58 9.59 1.02
N PRO A 81 -6.20 10.55 0.28
CA PRO A 81 -7.36 10.28 -0.55
C PRO A 81 -7.18 9.15 -1.57
N ASN A 82 -5.93 8.85 -1.99
CA ASN A 82 -5.66 7.71 -2.87
C ASN A 82 -6.07 6.37 -2.26
N TRP A 83 -6.02 6.24 -0.93
CA TRP A 83 -6.36 5.00 -0.22
C TRP A 83 -7.78 5.00 0.37
N THR A 84 -8.45 6.14 0.47
CA THR A 84 -9.83 6.25 0.99
C THR A 84 -10.89 6.39 -0.10
N ARG A 85 -10.49 6.67 -1.35
CA ARG A 85 -11.38 6.78 -2.52
C ARG A 85 -12.34 5.58 -2.59
N GLU A 86 -13.61 5.85 -2.93
CA GLU A 86 -14.68 4.83 -3.00
C GLU A 86 -14.87 4.04 -1.70
N ASP A 87 -14.68 4.68 -0.54
CA ASP A 87 -14.82 4.07 0.79
C ASP A 87 -13.85 2.89 1.00
N ALA A 88 -12.72 2.85 0.27
CA ALA A 88 -11.76 1.75 0.35
C ALA A 88 -11.23 1.55 1.78
N LEU A 89 -10.93 2.65 2.47
CA LEU A 89 -10.61 2.71 3.89
C LEU A 89 -11.44 3.79 4.58
N ARG A 90 -11.86 3.53 5.82
CA ARG A 90 -12.34 4.56 6.75
C ARG A 90 -11.26 4.86 7.77
N ILE A 91 -10.90 6.14 7.86
CA ILE A 91 -9.80 6.62 8.68
C ILE A 91 -10.35 7.52 9.79
N ASP A 92 -9.83 7.34 11.00
CA ASP A 92 -10.00 8.23 12.16
C ASP A 92 -8.63 8.84 12.49
N THR A 93 -8.46 10.13 12.16
CA THR A 93 -7.19 10.84 12.34
C THR A 93 -7.04 11.30 13.79
N LEU A 94 -5.93 10.92 14.42
CA LEU A 94 -5.61 11.24 15.81
C LEU A 94 -4.62 12.40 15.92
N ASN A 95 -3.65 12.47 14.99
CA ASN A 95 -2.64 13.52 14.92
C ASN A 95 -2.18 13.73 13.47
N ALA A 96 -1.94 14.98 13.07
CA ALA A 96 -1.41 15.32 11.76
C ALA A 96 -0.60 16.62 11.86
N THR A 97 0.71 16.46 12.04
CA THR A 97 1.70 17.55 12.09
C THR A 97 2.89 17.20 11.20
N GLU A 98 3.83 18.13 11.05
CA GLU A 98 5.09 17.92 10.31
C GLU A 98 5.94 16.77 10.89
N GLU A 99 5.83 16.51 12.19
CA GLU A 99 6.62 15.48 12.90
C GLU A 99 5.89 14.13 13.05
N ALA A 100 4.55 14.13 13.02
CA ALA A 100 3.76 12.95 13.32
C ALA A 100 2.44 12.90 12.53
N LEU A 101 2.16 11.74 11.91
CA LEU A 101 0.86 11.43 11.33
C LEU A 101 0.34 10.13 11.96
N ASP A 102 -0.67 10.27 12.82
CA ASP A 102 -1.29 9.17 13.56
C ASP A 102 -2.76 9.04 13.19
N PHE A 103 -3.15 7.83 12.79
CA PHE A 103 -4.55 7.54 12.51
C PHE A 103 -4.88 6.07 12.69
N ASN A 104 -6.16 5.79 12.88
CA ASN A 104 -6.69 4.44 12.89
C ASN A 104 -7.48 4.18 11.61
N VAL A 105 -7.29 2.99 11.02
CA VAL A 105 -8.23 2.49 10.01
C VAL A 105 -9.29 1.67 10.72
N THR A 106 -10.54 2.12 10.69
CA THR A 106 -11.67 1.50 11.40
C THR A 106 -12.52 0.61 10.49
N ARG A 107 -12.35 0.72 9.17
CA ARG A 107 -12.89 -0.21 8.17
C ARG A 107 -11.92 -0.37 7.01
N CYS A 108 -11.74 -1.60 6.55
CA CYS A 108 -10.81 -1.95 5.48
C CYS A 108 -11.48 -2.85 4.43
N ARG A 109 -11.86 -2.27 3.28
CA ARG A 109 -12.50 -3.04 2.20
C ARG A 109 -11.54 -3.98 1.49
N TYR A 110 -10.22 -3.79 1.61
CA TYR A 110 -9.25 -4.80 1.15
C TYR A 110 -9.43 -6.12 1.90
N SER A 111 -9.59 -6.07 3.23
CA SER A 111 -9.80 -7.27 4.06
C SER A 111 -11.12 -7.96 3.72
N GLU A 112 -12.20 -7.19 3.55
CA GLU A 112 -13.50 -7.70 3.10
C GLU A 112 -13.37 -8.40 1.74
N MET A 113 -12.81 -7.70 0.75
CA MET A 113 -12.62 -8.19 -0.61
C MET A 113 -11.76 -9.46 -0.67
N TYR A 114 -10.61 -9.51 0.01
CA TYR A 114 -9.76 -10.70 -0.04
C TYR A 114 -10.42 -11.90 0.63
N LYS A 115 -11.21 -11.71 1.70
CA LYS A 115 -12.02 -12.80 2.28
C LYS A 115 -13.03 -13.34 1.27
N GLU A 116 -13.76 -12.47 0.58
CA GLU A 116 -14.71 -12.86 -0.47
C GLU A 116 -14.03 -13.61 -1.63
N MET A 117 -12.79 -13.27 -1.95
CA MET A 117 -11.99 -13.93 -3.00
C MET A 117 -11.36 -15.27 -2.55
N GLY A 118 -11.47 -15.63 -1.27
CA GLY A 118 -10.78 -16.80 -0.70
C GLY A 118 -9.27 -16.60 -0.50
N LEU A 119 -8.82 -15.35 -0.36
CA LEU A 119 -7.43 -14.93 -0.16
C LEU A 119 -7.20 -14.25 1.19
N GLY A 120 -8.14 -14.38 2.12
CA GLY A 120 -8.10 -13.67 3.40
C GLY A 120 -6.90 -14.03 4.28
N ASP A 121 -6.39 -15.25 4.14
CA ASP A 121 -5.19 -15.76 4.82
C ASP A 121 -3.90 -15.06 4.34
N ILE A 122 -3.77 -14.83 3.03
CA ILE A 122 -2.61 -14.13 2.45
C ILE A 122 -2.83 -12.62 2.23
N GLY A 123 -4.02 -12.09 2.53
CA GLY A 123 -4.35 -10.69 2.26
C GLY A 123 -3.40 -9.67 2.90
N HIS A 124 -2.71 -10.06 3.98
CA HIS A 124 -1.69 -9.25 4.63
C HIS A 124 -0.41 -9.08 3.79
N LEU A 125 -0.08 -10.06 2.94
CA LEU A 125 1.02 -10.01 1.96
C LEU A 125 0.64 -9.20 0.71
N LEU A 126 -0.66 -9.13 0.42
CA LEU A 126 -1.17 -8.43 -0.77
C LEU A 126 -1.33 -6.93 -0.57
N SER A 127 -1.62 -6.48 0.66
CA SER A 127 -1.88 -5.06 0.94
C SER A 127 -1.23 -4.51 2.21
N CYS A 128 -1.15 -5.25 3.31
CA CYS A 128 -0.68 -4.66 4.57
C CYS A 128 0.83 -4.42 4.60
N ASN A 129 1.65 -5.33 4.08
CA ASN A 129 3.11 -5.14 3.98
C ASN A 129 3.48 -3.88 3.18
N ARG A 130 2.68 -3.56 2.15
CA ARG A 130 2.88 -2.42 1.26
C ARG A 130 2.95 -1.08 1.98
N ASP A 131 2.28 -0.94 3.12
CA ASP A 131 2.15 0.36 3.78
C ASP A 131 3.48 0.92 4.31
N GLY A 132 4.35 0.03 4.84
CA GLY A 132 5.71 0.41 5.25
C GLY A 132 6.64 0.53 4.05
N ASP A 133 6.55 -0.44 3.13
CA ASP A 133 7.41 -0.51 1.93
C ASP A 133 7.19 0.67 0.98
N PHE A 134 5.96 1.17 0.88
CA PHE A 134 5.64 2.41 0.18
C PHE A 134 6.47 3.59 0.72
N CYS A 135 6.62 3.68 2.05
CA CYS A 135 7.37 4.78 2.67
C CYS A 135 8.84 4.75 2.30
N ILE A 136 9.45 3.57 2.16
CA ILE A 136 10.84 3.42 1.72
C ILE A 136 11.07 4.11 0.37
N GLY A 137 10.13 3.96 -0.56
CA GLY A 137 10.20 4.62 -1.87
C GLY A 137 9.76 6.08 -1.85
N TYR A 138 8.80 6.43 -0.99
CA TYR A 138 8.22 7.78 -0.94
C TYR A 138 9.15 8.78 -0.24
N ASN A 139 9.64 8.43 0.95
CA ASN A 139 10.73 9.11 1.63
C ASN A 139 11.43 8.13 2.61
N PRO A 140 12.72 7.80 2.43
CA PRO A 140 13.45 6.85 3.28
C PRO A 140 13.62 7.30 4.75
N ASP A 141 13.35 8.57 5.06
CA ASP A 141 13.33 9.11 6.41
C ASP A 141 11.99 8.87 7.12
N MET A 142 10.93 8.43 6.42
CA MET A 142 9.66 8.08 7.05
C MET A 142 9.70 6.69 7.70
N GLU A 143 9.15 6.59 8.91
CA GLU A 143 9.01 5.34 9.63
C GLU A 143 7.55 5.07 10.00
N LEU A 144 7.09 3.85 9.72
CA LEU A 144 5.77 3.36 10.14
C LEU A 144 5.93 2.42 11.34
N THR A 145 5.29 2.78 12.45
CA THR A 145 4.94 1.82 13.50
C THR A 145 3.47 1.42 13.36
N ARG A 146 3.21 0.11 13.27
CA ARG A 146 1.87 -0.48 13.29
C ARG A 146 1.89 -1.83 13.98
N THR A 147 1.06 -2.00 15.00
CA THR A 147 1.08 -3.19 15.86
C THR A 147 -0.04 -4.17 15.54
N GLN A 148 -1.13 -3.71 14.91
CA GLN A 148 -2.30 -4.50 14.63
C GLN A 148 -2.92 -4.17 13.26
N THR A 149 -3.67 -5.12 12.70
CA THR A 149 -4.40 -4.92 11.44
C THR A 149 -5.75 -5.62 11.46
N ILE A 150 -6.75 -5.02 10.81
CA ILE A 150 -8.05 -5.65 10.55
C ILE A 150 -7.88 -6.94 9.73
N MET A 151 -6.90 -6.99 8.82
CA MET A 151 -6.59 -8.19 8.02
C MET A 151 -6.24 -9.40 8.91
N LYS A 152 -5.52 -9.17 10.00
CA LYS A 152 -5.19 -10.20 11.01
C LYS A 152 -6.22 -10.33 12.14
N GLY A 153 -7.40 -9.74 11.98
CA GLY A 153 -8.53 -9.92 12.91
C GLY A 153 -8.62 -8.90 14.05
N ALA A 154 -7.82 -7.84 14.05
CA ALA A 154 -7.97 -6.76 15.03
C ALA A 154 -9.19 -5.87 14.73
N SER A 155 -9.61 -5.06 15.71
CA SER A 155 -10.73 -4.12 15.54
C SER A 155 -10.41 -2.94 14.63
N HIS A 156 -9.14 -2.57 14.53
CA HIS A 156 -8.63 -1.49 13.69
C HIS A 156 -7.17 -1.75 13.31
N CYS A 157 -6.66 -1.00 12.34
CA CYS A 157 -5.22 -0.86 12.12
C CYS A 157 -4.75 0.44 12.79
N ASP A 158 -3.58 0.43 13.42
CA ASP A 158 -3.01 1.58 14.15
C ASP A 158 -1.78 2.15 13.45
N PHE A 159 -1.97 3.10 12.55
CA PHE A 159 -0.87 3.72 11.80
C PHE A 159 -0.23 4.86 12.59
N ARG A 160 1.07 4.76 12.83
CA ARG A 160 1.87 5.79 13.51
C ARG A 160 3.10 6.11 12.67
N TYR A 161 3.06 7.23 11.95
CA TYR A 161 4.17 7.66 11.10
C TYR A 161 5.00 8.74 11.79
N ARG A 162 6.33 8.64 11.67
CA ARG A 162 7.29 9.64 12.15
C ARG A 162 8.35 9.89 11.08
N MET A 163 9.01 11.04 11.16
CA MET A 163 10.27 11.29 10.45
C MET A 163 11.43 10.85 11.34
N LYS A 164 12.46 10.22 10.75
CA LYS A 164 13.74 10.01 11.43
C LYS A 164 14.32 11.37 11.81
N ASN A 165 14.71 11.52 13.08
CA ASN A 165 15.50 12.67 13.49
C ASN A 165 16.83 12.66 12.73
N LYS A 166 17.13 13.74 12.02
CA LYS A 166 18.41 13.91 11.31
C LYS A 166 19.60 14.20 12.25
N ASP A 167 19.33 14.29 13.55
CA ASP A 167 20.30 14.70 14.59
C ASP A 167 20.62 13.57 15.61
N ALA A 168 20.48 12.30 15.24
CA ALA A 168 20.89 11.15 16.06
C ALA A 168 22.24 10.56 15.62
#